data_AF-G3H2H6-F1
#
_entry.id   AF-G3H2H6-F1
#
_cell.length_a   1.000
_cell.length_b   1.000
_cell.length_c   1.000
_cell.angle_alpha   90.00
_cell.angle_beta   90.00
_cell.angle_gamma   90.00
#
_symmetry.space_group_name_H-M   'P 1'
#
loop_
_entity.id
_entity.type
_entity.pdbx_description
1 polymer ?
#
loop_
_entity_poly.entity_id
_entity_poly.type
_entity_poly.pdbx_seq_one_letter_code
_entity_poly.pdbx_strand_id
1 'polypeptide(L)'
;MRASSKGLLTQISQFWNMLDDLAENDPERYKNFIEQELKDGKKLCVDPEPQFCLQTKILKPKEKILFVNLCQWKRIMAPQSATHPVPVYVGRPEDISEASENTLENIRKSTESEPNHLPQVLLTKKQASSDKGRCLIEEISSSEIQVEVKKPAYELKVVKDQNEKPLKIEVKIELPGINSVSLCELSVSEVDLLIEVSEKYRLFLNLPESVNTEMTTAKFVKNKSELFITMPLA
;
A
#
# COMPACT_ATOMS: atom_id res chain seq x y z
N MET A 1 -14.90 18.66 8.78
CA MET A 1 -14.25 18.67 10.11
C MET A 1 -13.33 17.45 10.17
N ARG A 2 -12.03 17.61 10.43
CA ARG A 2 -11.12 16.48 10.63
C ARG A 2 -11.36 15.91 12.03
N ALA A 3 -11.76 14.65 12.13
CA ALA A 3 -11.74 13.95 13.41
C ALA A 3 -10.29 13.97 13.95
N SER A 4 -10.11 14.37 15.21
CA SER A 4 -8.81 14.31 15.88
C SER A 4 -8.37 12.85 16.00
N SER A 5 -7.11 12.55 15.71
CA SER A 5 -6.56 11.18 15.78
C SER A 5 -6.83 10.48 17.11
N LYS A 6 -6.86 11.25 18.22
CA LYS A 6 -7.21 10.75 19.55
C LYS A 6 -8.66 10.24 19.64
N GLY A 7 -9.59 10.90 18.95
CA GLY A 7 -11.00 10.51 18.91
C GLY A 7 -11.22 9.21 18.15
N LEU A 8 -10.46 9.00 17.06
CA LEU A 8 -10.52 7.77 16.26
C LEU A 8 -9.99 6.56 17.04
N LEU A 9 -8.85 6.69 17.71
CA LEU A 9 -8.28 5.61 18.53
C LEU A 9 -9.22 5.18 19.67
N THR A 10 -9.93 6.14 20.25
CA THR A 10 -10.91 5.86 21.30
C THR A 10 -12.09 5.06 20.75
N GLN A 11 -12.59 5.41 19.56
CA GLN A 11 -13.66 4.66 18.90
C GLN A 11 -13.24 3.23 18.55
N ILE A 12 -12.02 3.06 18.06
CA ILE A 12 -11.46 1.74 17.74
C ILE A 12 -11.36 0.88 19.00
N SER A 13 -10.84 1.44 20.09
CA SER A 13 -10.76 0.71 21.37
C SER A 13 -12.14 0.31 21.90
N GLN A 14 -13.14 1.19 21.81
CA GLN A 14 -14.51 0.87 22.20
C GLN A 14 -15.10 -0.27 21.36
N PHE A 15 -14.81 -0.28 20.07
CA PHE A 15 -15.26 -1.34 19.17
C PHE A 15 -14.63 -2.69 19.51
N TRP A 16 -13.32 -2.74 19.77
CA TRP A 16 -12.65 -3.98 20.17
C TRP A 16 -13.22 -4.55 21.47
N ASN A 17 -13.40 -3.70 22.48
CA ASN A 17 -13.99 -4.13 23.75
C ASN A 17 -15.41 -4.69 23.57
N MET A 18 -16.21 -4.13 22.66
CA MET A 18 -17.54 -4.64 22.33
C MET A 18 -17.46 -6.03 21.67
N LEU A 19 -16.49 -6.25 20.77
CA LEU A 19 -16.29 -7.55 20.13
C LEU A 19 -15.83 -8.61 21.13
N ASP A 20 -14.94 -8.25 22.05
CA ASP A 20 -14.46 -9.14 23.11
C ASP A 20 -15.60 -9.54 24.05
N ASP A 21 -16.43 -8.57 24.47
CA ASP A 21 -17.62 -8.82 25.29
C ASP A 21 -18.62 -9.74 24.59
N LEU A 22 -18.87 -9.54 23.28
CA LEU A 22 -19.73 -10.42 22.49
C LEU A 22 -19.14 -11.83 22.38
N ALA A 23 -17.84 -11.97 22.19
CA ALA A 23 -17.19 -13.27 22.08
C ALA A 23 -17.25 -14.07 23.39
N GLU A 24 -17.15 -13.39 24.54
CA GLU A 24 -17.18 -14.02 25.87
C GLU A 24 -18.61 -14.34 26.34
N ASN A 25 -19.56 -13.42 26.11
CA ASN A 25 -20.92 -13.54 26.66
C ASN A 25 -21.97 -14.10 25.68
N ASP A 26 -21.80 -13.95 24.36
CA ASP A 26 -22.76 -14.41 23.35
C ASP A 26 -22.05 -14.85 22.03
N PRO A 27 -21.36 -16.00 22.06
CA PRO A 27 -20.51 -16.45 20.95
C PRO A 27 -21.28 -16.72 19.65
N GLU A 28 -22.56 -17.11 19.73
CA GLU A 28 -23.41 -17.29 18.55
C GLU A 28 -23.74 -15.95 17.90
N ARG A 29 -24.04 -14.91 18.70
CA ARG A 29 -24.25 -13.57 18.16
C ARG A 29 -22.97 -12.96 17.60
N TYR A 30 -21.83 -13.17 18.25
CA TYR A 30 -20.53 -12.77 17.72
C TYR A 30 -20.27 -13.42 16.35
N LYS A 31 -20.47 -14.74 16.24
CA LYS A 31 -20.30 -15.46 14.97
C LYS A 31 -21.21 -14.90 13.87
N ASN A 32 -22.49 -14.72 14.16
CA ASN A 32 -23.43 -14.15 13.19
C ASN A 32 -23.04 -12.72 12.76
N PHE A 33 -22.52 -11.91 13.70
CA PHE A 33 -22.02 -10.57 13.41
C PHE A 33 -20.83 -10.61 12.45
N ILE A 34 -19.81 -11.43 12.74
CA ILE A 34 -18.63 -11.56 11.86
C ILE A 34 -19.02 -12.11 10.48
N GLU A 35 -19.91 -13.10 10.41
CA GLU A 35 -20.41 -13.63 9.14
C GLU A 35 -21.13 -12.56 8.32
N GLN A 36 -21.93 -11.72 8.97
CA GLN A 36 -22.63 -10.61 8.33
C GLN A 36 -21.66 -9.53 7.82
N GLU A 37 -20.67 -9.13 8.64
CA GLU A 37 -19.63 -8.16 8.24
C GLU A 37 -18.81 -8.70 7.06
N LEU A 38 -18.42 -9.97 7.05
CA LEU A 38 -17.72 -10.59 5.93
C LEU A 38 -18.59 -10.62 4.66
N LYS A 39 -19.90 -10.88 4.82
CA LYS A 39 -20.86 -10.90 3.70
C LYS A 39 -21.07 -9.51 3.11
N ASP A 40 -21.17 -8.49 3.94
CA ASP A 40 -21.35 -7.11 3.49
C ASP A 40 -20.04 -6.50 2.97
N GLY A 41 -18.92 -6.82 3.60
CA GLY A 41 -17.58 -6.53 3.11
C GLY A 41 -17.35 -7.07 1.70
N LYS A 42 -17.74 -8.33 1.41
CA LYS A 42 -17.66 -8.90 0.05
C LYS A 42 -18.41 -8.09 -1.01
N LYS A 43 -19.53 -7.44 -0.66
CA LYS A 43 -20.28 -6.59 -1.60
C LYS A 43 -19.61 -5.24 -1.83
N LEU A 44 -18.88 -4.74 -0.83
CA LEU A 44 -18.30 -3.40 -0.83
C LEU A 44 -16.82 -3.38 -1.23
N CYS A 45 -16.12 -4.51 -1.13
CA CYS A 45 -14.73 -4.69 -1.55
C CYS A 45 -14.58 -5.14 -3.01
N VAL A 46 -15.65 -5.05 -3.81
CA VAL A 46 -15.56 -5.25 -5.26
C VAL A 46 -14.84 -4.06 -5.90
N ASP A 47 -14.06 -4.29 -6.95
CA ASP A 47 -13.42 -3.21 -7.71
C ASP A 47 -14.47 -2.28 -8.36
N PRO A 48 -14.14 -0.99 -8.60
CA PRO A 48 -14.97 -0.11 -9.39
C PRO A 48 -15.21 -0.66 -10.81
N GLU A 49 -16.45 -0.54 -11.29
CA GLU A 49 -16.84 -0.97 -12.63
C GLU A 49 -16.56 0.15 -13.64
N PRO A 50 -15.85 -0.10 -14.75
CA PRO A 50 -15.60 0.91 -15.77
C PRO A 50 -16.91 1.29 -16.48
N GLN A 51 -17.14 2.59 -16.66
CA GLN A 51 -18.35 3.08 -17.32
C GLN A 51 -18.02 3.72 -18.67
N PHE A 52 -17.08 4.67 -18.70
CA PHE A 52 -16.58 5.25 -19.95
C PHE A 52 -15.19 5.86 -19.78
N CYS A 53 -14.52 6.09 -20.91
CA CYS A 53 -13.21 6.74 -20.97
C CYS A 53 -13.33 8.08 -21.71
N LEU A 54 -12.85 9.15 -21.10
CA LEU A 54 -12.79 10.47 -21.73
C LEU A 54 -11.39 10.71 -22.27
N GLN A 55 -11.30 11.11 -23.53
CA GLN A 55 -10.07 11.63 -24.10
C GLN A 55 -10.09 13.16 -24.04
N THR A 56 -9.06 13.75 -23.44
CA THR A 56 -8.87 15.20 -23.37
C THR A 56 -7.39 15.55 -23.59
N LYS A 57 -7.05 16.84 -23.50
CA LYS A 57 -5.68 17.34 -23.65
C LYS A 57 -5.25 18.12 -22.42
N ILE A 58 -4.08 17.81 -21.91
CA ILE A 58 -3.36 18.67 -20.97
C ILE A 58 -2.71 19.78 -21.79
N LEU A 59 -3.08 21.04 -21.54
CA LEU A 59 -2.58 22.19 -22.32
C LEU A 59 -1.24 22.74 -21.82
N LYS A 60 -0.93 22.55 -20.52
CA LYS A 60 0.29 23.07 -19.87
C LYS A 60 0.82 22.04 -18.86
N PRO A 61 2.15 21.92 -18.66
CA PRO A 61 3.22 22.70 -19.31
C PRO A 61 3.54 22.26 -20.76
N LYS A 62 3.16 21.04 -21.16
CA LYS A 62 3.34 20.51 -22.52
C LYS A 62 2.04 19.86 -22.98
N GLU A 63 1.69 20.03 -24.25
CA GLU A 63 0.51 19.38 -24.82
C GLU A 63 0.69 17.86 -24.76
N LYS A 64 -0.20 17.19 -24.03
CA LYS A 64 -0.27 15.72 -23.92
C LYS A 64 -1.73 15.28 -24.00
N ILE A 65 -1.98 14.18 -24.69
CA ILE A 65 -3.29 13.51 -24.65
C ILE A 65 -3.44 12.85 -23.29
N LEU A 66 -4.60 13.05 -22.65
CA LEU A 66 -4.97 12.46 -21.38
C LEU A 66 -6.21 11.59 -21.59
N PHE A 67 -6.15 10.36 -21.11
CA PHE A 67 -7.30 9.47 -20.99
C PHE A 67 -7.75 9.44 -19.53
N VAL A 68 -9.03 9.65 -19.29
CA VAL A 68 -9.64 9.63 -17.95
C VAL A 68 -10.70 8.54 -17.92
N ASN A 69 -10.44 7.47 -17.17
CA ASN A 69 -11.43 6.44 -16.92
C ASN A 69 -12.40 6.92 -15.84
N LEU A 70 -13.69 6.88 -16.15
CA LEU A 70 -14.77 7.11 -15.20
C LEU A 70 -15.38 5.77 -14.84
N CYS A 71 -15.24 5.39 -13.57
CA CYS A 71 -15.73 4.15 -13.01
C CYS A 71 -16.83 4.42 -11.99
N GLN A 72 -17.84 3.56 -11.95
CA GLN A 72 -18.85 3.55 -10.90
C GLN A 72 -18.46 2.58 -9.78
N TRP A 73 -18.83 2.91 -8.54
CA TRP A 73 -18.60 2.01 -7.42
C TRP A 73 -19.75 2.07 -6.45
N LYS A 74 -20.29 0.91 -6.05
CA LYS A 74 -21.42 0.80 -5.11
C LYS A 74 -21.12 1.44 -3.74
N ARG A 75 -19.85 1.59 -3.39
CA ARG A 75 -19.40 2.27 -2.16
C ARG A 75 -19.56 3.80 -2.23
N ILE A 76 -19.61 4.38 -3.43
CA ILE A 76 -19.79 5.83 -3.61
C ILE A 76 -21.28 6.12 -3.58
N MET A 77 -21.70 6.93 -2.59
CA MET A 77 -23.10 7.33 -2.46
C MET A 77 -23.54 8.17 -3.66
N ALA A 78 -24.77 7.94 -4.11
CA ALA A 78 -25.39 8.77 -5.13
C ALA A 78 -25.57 10.22 -4.61
N PRO A 79 -25.50 11.23 -5.51
CA PRO A 79 -25.77 12.60 -5.13
C PRO A 79 -27.17 12.75 -4.51
N GLN A 80 -27.26 13.54 -3.44
CA GLN A 80 -28.52 13.80 -2.75
C GLN A 80 -29.48 14.69 -3.57
N SER A 81 -28.94 15.49 -4.50
CA SER A 81 -29.72 16.31 -5.43
C SER A 81 -28.87 16.73 -6.64
N ALA A 82 -29.50 17.30 -7.66
CA ALA A 82 -28.83 17.74 -8.89
C ALA A 82 -27.78 18.85 -8.69
N THR A 83 -27.86 19.59 -7.57
CA THR A 83 -26.93 20.68 -7.24
C THR A 83 -25.94 20.28 -6.14
N HIS A 84 -26.09 19.10 -5.54
CA HIS A 84 -25.19 18.63 -4.50
C HIS A 84 -23.91 18.05 -5.12
N PRO A 85 -22.71 18.48 -4.68
CA PRO A 85 -21.46 17.95 -5.22
C PRO A 85 -21.35 16.43 -5.04
N VAL A 86 -20.81 15.75 -6.05
CA VAL A 86 -20.51 14.31 -5.99
C VAL A 86 -19.07 14.13 -5.50
N PRO A 87 -18.81 13.31 -4.47
CA PRO A 87 -17.45 12.98 -4.07
C PRO A 87 -16.78 12.12 -5.15
N VAL A 88 -15.66 12.59 -5.69
CA VAL A 88 -14.86 11.88 -6.70
C VAL A 88 -13.54 11.42 -6.08
N TYR A 89 -13.16 10.18 -6.34
CA TYR A 89 -11.84 9.65 -6.03
C TYR A 89 -11.00 9.66 -7.32
N VAL A 90 -9.84 10.33 -7.27
CA VAL A 90 -8.94 10.47 -8.41
C VAL A 90 -7.71 9.62 -8.16
N GLY A 91 -7.44 8.66 -9.05
CA GLY A 91 -6.22 7.87 -9.02
C GLY A 91 -4.99 8.69 -9.42
N ARG A 92 -3.80 8.19 -9.10
CA ARG A 92 -2.54 8.80 -9.54
C ARG A 92 -2.47 8.73 -11.08
N PRO A 93 -2.17 9.82 -11.78
CA PRO A 93 -1.94 9.77 -13.22
C PRO A 93 -0.73 8.89 -13.54
N GLU A 94 -0.89 7.99 -14.52
CA GLU A 94 0.18 7.14 -15.04
C GLU A 94 0.62 7.67 -16.40
N ASP A 95 1.92 7.88 -16.59
CA ASP A 95 2.48 8.13 -17.92
C ASP A 95 2.51 6.80 -18.67
N ILE A 96 1.84 6.74 -19.81
CA ILE A 96 1.82 5.57 -20.68
C ILE A 96 3.14 5.55 -21.46
N SER A 97 4.25 5.22 -20.81
CA SER A 97 5.57 5.10 -21.46
C SER A 97 5.83 3.71 -22.04
N GLU A 98 5.03 2.70 -21.69
CA GLU A 98 5.26 1.29 -22.05
C GLU A 98 4.00 0.49 -22.44
N ALA A 99 2.90 1.15 -22.85
CA ALA A 99 1.85 0.40 -23.54
C ALA A 99 2.34 0.05 -24.94
N SER A 100 2.37 -1.24 -25.28
CA SER A 100 2.64 -1.72 -26.64
C SER A 100 1.88 -0.89 -27.66
N GLU A 101 2.53 -0.43 -28.74
CA GLU A 101 1.93 0.44 -29.76
C GLU A 101 0.54 -0.03 -30.23
N ASN A 102 0.30 -1.35 -30.22
CA ASN A 102 -0.98 -1.98 -30.51
C ASN A 102 -2.16 -1.49 -29.65
N THR A 103 -1.95 -1.19 -28.36
CA THR A 103 -3.00 -0.68 -27.47
C THR A 103 -3.38 0.75 -27.83
N LEU A 104 -2.39 1.58 -28.19
CA LEU A 104 -2.60 2.97 -28.60
C LEU A 104 -3.23 3.06 -29.99
N GLU A 105 -2.86 2.17 -30.90
CA GLU A 105 -3.46 2.04 -32.24
C GLU A 105 -4.95 1.70 -32.16
N ASN A 106 -5.33 0.76 -31.29
CA ASN A 106 -6.73 0.35 -31.14
C ASN A 106 -7.59 1.47 -30.56
N ILE A 107 -7.06 2.26 -29.61
CA ILE A 107 -7.76 3.42 -29.05
C ILE A 107 -7.92 4.52 -30.11
N ARG A 108 -6.89 4.76 -30.93
CA ARG A 108 -6.94 5.78 -32.00
C ARG A 108 -7.92 5.41 -33.13
N LYS A 109 -7.96 4.13 -33.54
CA LYS A 109 -8.85 3.64 -34.61
C LYS A 109 -10.34 3.76 -34.29
N SER A 110 -10.72 3.92 -33.02
CA SER A 110 -12.12 4.15 -32.61
C SER A 110 -12.60 5.61 -32.77
N THR A 111 -11.76 6.51 -33.30
CA THR A 111 -12.07 7.95 -33.45
C THR A 111 -12.76 8.31 -34.78
N GLU A 112 -13.03 7.35 -35.66
CA GLU A 112 -13.58 7.62 -37.03
C GLU A 112 -15.03 7.17 -37.28
N SER A 113 -15.84 6.90 -36.25
CA SER A 113 -17.27 6.62 -36.45
C SER A 113 -18.18 7.64 -35.73
N GLU A 114 -18.97 8.36 -36.53
CA GLU A 114 -20.22 9.12 -36.28
C GLU A 114 -20.65 9.43 -34.81
N PRO A 115 -21.18 10.64 -34.54
CA PRO A 115 -21.21 11.29 -33.22
C PRO A 115 -22.13 10.69 -32.14
N ASN A 116 -22.78 9.54 -32.37
CA ASN A 116 -23.81 9.02 -31.45
C ASN A 116 -23.58 7.64 -30.85
N HIS A 117 -22.44 6.99 -31.08
CA HIS A 117 -22.11 5.75 -30.39
C HIS A 117 -20.67 5.77 -29.89
N LEU A 118 -20.50 6.10 -28.61
CA LEU A 118 -19.20 6.06 -27.93
C LEU A 118 -18.68 4.60 -27.90
N PRO A 119 -17.45 4.36 -28.35
CA PRO A 119 -16.86 3.03 -28.31
C PRO A 119 -16.57 2.64 -26.85
N GLN A 120 -17.18 1.54 -26.41
CA GLN A 120 -16.85 0.91 -25.13
C GLN A 120 -15.47 0.26 -25.26
N VAL A 121 -14.44 0.93 -24.72
CA VAL A 121 -13.10 0.33 -24.60
C VAL A 121 -13.17 -0.74 -23.50
N LEU A 122 -13.33 -2.00 -23.91
CA LEU A 122 -13.30 -3.14 -23.00
C LEU A 122 -11.86 -3.37 -22.55
N LEU A 123 -11.52 -2.93 -21.33
CA LEU A 123 -10.24 -3.24 -20.72
C LEU A 123 -10.17 -4.75 -20.46
N THR A 124 -9.28 -5.44 -21.15
CA THR A 124 -9.06 -6.88 -20.95
C THR A 124 -8.55 -7.09 -19.53
N LYS A 125 -9.40 -7.72 -18.71
CA LYS A 125 -9.02 -8.22 -17.39
C LYS A 125 -7.87 -9.21 -17.59
N LYS A 126 -6.67 -8.88 -17.09
CA LYS A 126 -5.54 -9.81 -17.06
C LYS A 126 -5.99 -11.00 -16.22
N GLN A 127 -6.23 -12.15 -16.84
CA GLN A 127 -6.57 -13.38 -16.14
C GLN A 127 -5.37 -13.78 -15.29
N ALA A 128 -5.49 -13.65 -13.96
CA ALA A 128 -4.62 -14.37 -13.05
C ALA A 128 -4.94 -15.86 -13.20
N SER A 129 -3.94 -16.62 -13.65
CA SER A 129 -3.96 -18.07 -13.75
C SER A 129 -4.34 -18.69 -12.40
N SER A 130 -5.28 -19.63 -12.46
CA SER A 130 -5.78 -20.40 -11.33
C SER A 130 -4.73 -21.35 -10.75
N ASP A 131 -4.82 -21.49 -9.43
CA ASP A 131 -4.52 -22.68 -8.63
C ASP A 131 -3.07 -22.86 -8.12
N LYS A 132 -2.84 -22.40 -6.89
CA LYS A 132 -2.27 -23.19 -5.77
C LYS A 132 -2.31 -22.39 -4.46
N GLY A 133 -3.00 -22.93 -3.46
CA GLY A 133 -2.89 -22.50 -2.06
C GLY A 133 -3.64 -21.22 -1.73
N ARG A 134 -4.96 -21.34 -1.53
CA ARG A 134 -5.79 -20.30 -0.90
C ARG A 134 -5.25 -19.98 0.50
N CYS A 135 -4.44 -18.92 0.60
CA CYS A 135 -4.28 -18.21 1.86
C CYS A 135 -5.68 -17.71 2.23
N LEU A 136 -6.27 -18.29 3.27
CA LEU A 136 -7.60 -17.92 3.78
C LEU A 136 -7.63 -16.52 4.40
N ILE A 137 -6.46 -15.89 4.49
CA ILE A 137 -6.23 -14.53 4.92
C ILE A 137 -5.44 -13.88 3.79
N GLU A 138 -6.10 -13.01 3.04
CA GLU A 138 -5.44 -12.03 2.17
C GLU A 138 -5.41 -10.71 2.93
N GLU A 139 -4.22 -10.10 2.99
CA GLU A 139 -3.97 -8.84 3.67
C GLU A 139 -4.78 -7.74 2.99
N ILE A 140 -5.70 -7.13 3.74
CA ILE A 140 -6.43 -5.94 3.29
C ILE A 140 -5.40 -4.82 3.20
N SER A 141 -5.07 -4.35 1.98
CA SER A 141 -4.26 -3.13 1.84
C SER A 141 -5.08 -1.97 2.39
N SER A 142 -4.81 -1.55 3.63
CA SER A 142 -5.49 -0.44 4.27
C SER A 142 -5.41 0.82 3.38
N SER A 143 -6.56 1.27 2.89
CA SER A 143 -6.75 2.66 2.42
C SER A 143 -6.95 3.60 3.62
N GLU A 144 -6.19 3.39 4.69
CA GLU A 144 -6.00 4.36 5.77
C GLU A 144 -5.03 5.41 5.25
N ILE A 145 -5.28 6.68 5.61
CA ILE A 145 -4.49 7.88 5.32
C ILE A 145 -3.14 7.52 4.71
N GLN A 146 -2.93 7.78 3.41
CA GLN A 146 -1.64 7.55 2.75
C GLN A 146 -0.58 8.47 3.38
N VAL A 147 -0.06 8.08 4.55
CA VAL A 147 1.25 8.47 4.99
C VAL A 147 2.15 7.71 4.02
N GLU A 148 2.73 8.42 3.05
CA GLU A 148 3.71 7.84 2.15
C GLU A 148 4.84 7.26 2.99
N VAL A 149 4.79 5.95 3.26
CA VAL A 149 5.84 5.24 3.97
C VAL A 149 7.05 5.21 3.03
N LYS A 150 8.06 6.03 3.33
CA LYS A 150 9.22 6.19 2.46
C LYS A 150 10.20 5.07 2.71
N LYS A 151 10.83 4.57 1.64
CA LYS A 151 12.02 3.74 1.79
C LYS A 151 13.21 4.65 2.15
N PRO A 152 13.85 4.48 3.31
CA PRO A 152 15.03 5.26 3.67
C PRO A 152 16.23 4.90 2.78
N ALA A 153 17.17 5.84 2.63
CA ALA A 153 18.45 5.54 2.03
C ALA A 153 19.26 4.63 2.98
N TYR A 154 19.92 3.63 2.43
CA TYR A 154 20.70 2.67 3.21
C TYR A 154 21.91 2.18 2.43
N GLU A 155 22.90 1.72 3.19
CA GLU A 155 24.10 1.07 2.68
C GLU A 155 24.30 -0.24 3.46
N LEU A 156 24.44 -1.36 2.75
CA LEU A 156 24.71 -2.68 3.33
C LEU A 156 26.11 -3.14 2.90
N LYS A 157 26.91 -3.60 3.86
CA LYS A 157 28.27 -4.09 3.65
C LYS A 157 28.47 -5.42 4.36
N VAL A 158 29.03 -6.40 3.64
CA VAL A 158 29.55 -7.63 4.23
C VAL A 158 31.03 -7.40 4.54
N VAL A 159 31.36 -7.37 5.83
CA VAL A 159 32.74 -7.23 6.30
C VAL A 159 33.37 -8.61 6.36
N LYS A 160 34.51 -8.75 5.69
CA LYS A 160 35.29 -9.99 5.62
C LYS A 160 36.47 -9.95 6.58
N ASP A 161 36.94 -11.13 6.98
CA ASP A 161 38.18 -11.32 7.72
C ASP A 161 39.42 -11.26 6.79
N GLN A 162 40.60 -11.46 7.38
CA GLN A 162 41.89 -11.51 6.66
C GLN A 162 42.00 -12.66 5.64
N ASN A 163 41.09 -13.64 5.67
CA ASN A 163 41.02 -14.79 4.76
C ASN A 163 39.91 -14.64 3.71
N GLU A 164 39.36 -13.43 3.54
CA GLU A 164 38.19 -13.12 2.71
C GLU A 164 36.90 -13.85 3.10
N LYS A 165 36.86 -14.47 4.28
CA LYS A 165 35.65 -15.10 4.80
C LYS A 165 34.74 -14.00 5.38
N PRO A 166 33.46 -13.98 5.03
CA PRO A 166 32.53 -13.02 5.60
C PRO A 166 32.43 -13.25 7.12
N LEU A 167 32.45 -12.16 7.88
CA LEU A 167 32.52 -12.15 9.36
C LEU A 167 31.26 -11.54 9.97
N LYS A 168 30.79 -10.43 9.38
CA LYS A 168 29.63 -9.69 9.86
C LYS A 168 29.02 -8.85 8.74
N ILE A 169 27.76 -8.49 8.91
CA ILE A 169 27.03 -7.58 8.05
C ILE A 169 26.84 -6.25 8.79
N GLU A 170 27.16 -5.14 8.13
CA GLU A 170 26.93 -3.78 8.62
C GLU A 170 25.91 -3.08 7.73
N VAL A 171 24.86 -2.54 8.35
CA VAL A 171 23.81 -1.77 7.67
C VAL A 171 23.78 -0.36 8.25
N LYS A 172 23.93 0.63 7.38
CA LYS A 172 23.77 2.06 7.69
C LYS A 172 22.45 2.54 7.07
N ILE A 173 21.59 3.15 7.87
CA ILE A 173 20.27 3.63 7.43
C ILE A 173 20.15 5.12 7.78
N GLU A 174 19.80 5.93 6.79
CA GLU A 174 19.56 7.36 6.96
C GLU A 174 18.08 7.62 7.21
N LEU A 175 17.77 8.23 8.36
CA LEU A 175 16.40 8.49 8.82
C LEU A 175 16.15 9.98 9.08
N PRO A 176 16.21 10.86 8.06
CA PRO A 176 16.08 12.30 8.24
C PRO A 176 14.80 12.70 9.01
N GLY A 177 14.96 13.61 9.97
CA GLY A 177 13.86 14.12 10.79
C GLY A 177 13.39 13.16 11.88
N ILE A 178 14.14 12.09 12.15
CA ILE A 178 13.99 11.27 13.36
C ILE A 178 15.00 11.75 14.40
N ASN A 179 14.51 12.06 15.60
CA ASN A 179 15.31 12.58 16.72
C ASN A 179 15.30 11.63 17.95
N SER A 180 14.48 10.59 17.93
CA SER A 180 14.34 9.62 19.01
C SER A 180 14.24 8.20 18.46
N VAL A 181 14.96 7.28 19.11
CA VAL A 181 14.90 5.83 18.83
C VAL A 181 13.59 5.20 19.28
N SER A 182 12.85 5.85 20.18
CA SER A 182 11.55 5.36 20.65
C SER A 182 10.50 5.30 19.54
N LEU A 183 10.77 5.93 18.40
CA LEU A 183 9.90 5.93 17.22
C LEU A 183 10.26 4.81 16.24
N CYS A 184 11.38 4.13 16.45
CA CYS A 184 11.92 3.10 15.58
C CYS A 184 11.65 1.72 16.17
N GLU A 185 11.03 0.86 15.38
CA GLU A 185 10.89 -0.56 15.66
C GLU A 185 11.84 -1.32 14.74
N LEU A 186 12.74 -2.12 15.33
CA LEU A 186 13.73 -2.91 14.61
C LEU A 186 13.53 -4.38 14.92
N SER A 187 13.33 -5.18 13.88
CA SER A 187 13.28 -6.64 13.93
C SER A 187 14.41 -7.21 13.06
N VAL A 188 15.14 -8.18 13.60
CA VAL A 188 16.23 -8.88 12.91
C VAL A 188 15.98 -10.37 13.06
N SER A 189 15.89 -11.08 11.94
CA SER A 189 15.86 -12.54 11.89
C SER A 189 17.22 -13.06 11.41
N GLU A 190 17.36 -14.39 11.34
CA GLU A 190 18.55 -15.00 10.74
C GLU A 190 18.77 -14.56 9.28
N VAL A 191 17.70 -14.28 8.53
CA VAL A 191 17.75 -14.11 7.07
C VAL A 191 17.25 -12.74 6.59
N ASP A 192 16.65 -11.95 7.46
CA ASP A 192 16.06 -10.67 7.11
C ASP A 192 16.18 -9.62 8.21
N LEU A 193 15.94 -8.38 7.81
CA LEU A 193 15.89 -7.22 8.68
C LEU A 193 14.73 -6.32 8.29
N LEU A 194 13.94 -5.90 9.27
CA LEU A 194 12.84 -4.97 9.12
C LEU A 194 13.02 -3.79 10.09
N ILE A 195 12.96 -2.58 9.55
CA ILE A 195 12.79 -1.37 10.34
C ILE A 195 11.52 -0.64 9.94
N GLU A 196 10.75 -0.22 10.95
CA GLU A 196 9.56 0.60 10.80
C GLU A 196 9.68 1.82 11.73
N VAL A 197 9.34 3.01 11.22
CA VAL A 197 9.45 4.25 11.98
C VAL A 197 8.17 5.06 11.88
N SER A 198 7.27 4.90 12.87
CA SER A 198 6.06 5.71 13.08
C SER A 198 5.37 6.14 11.77
N GLU A 199 5.08 5.17 10.90
CA GLU A 199 4.42 5.35 9.60
C GLU A 199 5.18 6.23 8.57
N LYS A 200 6.39 6.70 8.88
CA LYS A 200 7.20 7.57 8.02
C LYS A 200 8.18 6.79 7.15
N TYR A 201 8.82 5.77 7.72
CA TYR A 201 9.81 4.95 7.03
C TYR A 201 9.55 3.47 7.25
N ARG A 202 9.74 2.68 6.20
CA ARG A 202 9.79 1.21 6.28
C ARG A 202 10.87 0.70 5.35
N LEU A 203 11.74 -0.15 5.87
CA LEU A 203 12.79 -0.82 5.10
C LEU A 203 12.82 -2.29 5.47
N PHE A 204 12.64 -3.15 4.47
CA PHE A 204 12.83 -4.58 4.56
C PHE A 204 14.05 -4.97 3.71
N LEU A 205 14.95 -5.77 4.29
CA LEU A 205 16.15 -6.27 3.64
C LEU A 205 16.24 -7.78 3.81
N ASN A 206 16.44 -8.50 2.70
CA ASN A 206 16.94 -9.88 2.77
C ASN A 206 18.46 -9.82 2.99
N LEU A 207 18.95 -10.54 3.99
CA LEU A 207 20.37 -10.60 4.31
C LEU A 207 21.07 -11.59 3.38
N PRO A 208 22.28 -11.26 2.88
CA PRO A 208 23.05 -12.15 2.02
C PRO A 208 23.51 -13.44 2.72
N GLU A 209 23.64 -13.42 4.04
CA GLU A 209 24.11 -14.54 4.86
C GLU A 209 23.35 -14.58 6.19
N SER A 210 23.34 -15.76 6.83
CA SER A 210 22.68 -15.95 8.11
C SER A 210 23.43 -15.24 9.24
N VAL A 211 22.68 -14.52 10.09
CA VAL A 211 23.25 -13.74 11.18
C VAL A 211 22.92 -14.31 12.55
N ASN A 212 23.82 -14.06 13.50
CA ASN A 212 23.58 -14.31 14.91
C ASN A 212 22.73 -13.15 15.50
N THR A 213 21.45 -13.42 15.70
CA THR A 213 20.48 -12.44 16.21
C THR A 213 20.80 -11.98 17.63
N GLU A 214 21.28 -12.87 18.50
CA GLU A 214 21.64 -12.57 19.90
C GLU A 214 22.82 -11.60 20.02
N MET A 215 23.78 -11.69 19.09
CA MET A 215 24.98 -10.86 19.06
C MET A 215 24.82 -9.59 18.20
N THR A 216 23.63 -9.38 17.64
CA THR A 216 23.34 -8.21 16.81
C THR A 216 23.24 -6.95 17.66
N THR A 217 23.80 -5.85 17.17
CA THR A 217 23.76 -4.56 17.86
C THR A 217 23.25 -3.46 16.93
N ALA A 218 22.56 -2.47 17.50
CA ALA A 218 22.07 -1.31 16.78
C ALA A 218 22.40 -0.02 17.55
N LYS A 219 22.80 1.02 16.81
CA LYS A 219 23.20 2.32 17.36
C LYS A 219 22.63 3.46 16.53
N PHE A 220 21.82 4.31 17.15
CA PHE A 220 21.30 5.52 16.51
C PHE A 220 22.13 6.76 16.87
N VAL A 221 22.49 7.52 15.84
CA VAL A 221 23.32 8.72 15.92
C VAL A 221 22.43 9.94 15.67
N LYS A 222 21.88 10.52 16.76
CA LYS A 222 20.85 11.58 16.71
C LYS A 222 21.22 12.80 15.87
N ASN A 223 22.47 13.26 15.94
CA ASN A 223 22.94 14.45 15.20
C ASN A 223 23.05 14.22 13.69
N LYS A 224 23.21 12.97 13.25
CA LYS A 224 23.21 12.60 11.83
C LYS A 224 21.88 12.00 11.37
N SER A 225 20.98 11.70 12.31
CA SER A 225 19.79 10.89 12.08
C SER A 225 20.10 9.57 11.35
N GLU A 226 21.18 8.90 11.77
CA GLU A 226 21.66 7.64 11.16
C GLU A 226 21.52 6.48 12.15
N LEU A 227 20.99 5.35 11.68
CA LEU A 227 20.99 4.08 12.41
C LEU A 227 22.06 3.15 11.82
N PHE A 228 22.91 2.63 12.70
CA PHE A 228 23.92 1.63 12.36
C PHE A 228 23.53 0.30 12.99
N ILE A 229 23.55 -0.76 12.21
CA ILE A 229 23.22 -2.11 12.66
C ILE A 229 24.42 -3.00 12.31
N THR A 230 24.90 -3.74 13.28
CA THR A 230 26.04 -4.66 13.14
C THR A 230 25.58 -6.04 13.53
N MET A 231 25.56 -6.95 12.56
CA MET A 231 25.06 -8.32 12.67
C MET A 231 26.20 -9.29 12.42
N PRO A 232 26.78 -9.92 13.44
CA PRO A 232 27.75 -11.00 13.27
C PRO A 232 27.11 -12.17 12.53
N LEU A 233 27.88 -12.91 11.72
CA LEU A 233 27.37 -14.11 11.08
C LEU A 233 27.20 -15.26 12.09
N ALA A 234 26.26 -16.15 11.80
CA ALA A 234 25.98 -17.36 12.58
C ALA A 234 26.98 -18.50 12.28
#